data_AF-A0A924NC36-F1
#
_entry.id   AF-A0A924NC36-F1
#
_cell.length_a   1.000
_cell.length_b   1.000
_cell.length_c   1.000
_cell.angle_alpha   90.00
_cell.angle_beta   90.00
_cell.angle_gamma   90.00
#
_symmetry.space_group_name_H-M   'P 1'
#
loop_
_entity.id
_entity.type
_entity.pdbx_description
1 polymer ?
#
loop_
_entity_poly.entity_id
_entity_poly.type
_entity_poly.pdbx_seq_one_letter_code
_entity_poly.pdbx_strand_id
1 'polypeptide(L)'
;GSAAHGYFECYEPLTDVTRAAPFRAAGKVTPVFVRFSTVAGERGSVDTARDVRGFAVKFYTDEGNWDLVGNNMPVFFIQDAMKFPDLIHAVKPEPHHGMPQAASAHDTFWDFISLMPESTHMMMWVMSDRAIPRSYRMMQGFGVHTYRMVNDAGKTVFVKFHWRPKQGTHSLVWDEAAKLAGADADFHRRDLWEAIEAGEYPEWEMGLQIFTEEQAEGFSFDVLDATKLIPEELVPVTPVGRMVLNRNPDNFFAETEQVAFCTAHVVPGIDFSNDPLLAGRIHSYVDTQISRLGGPNFHEIPINAPLAPVHNNQRDGIHRQAIPRGRVSYEPNSLAGGCPFQAGARGFVSFPEPIHDDKLRGKPEKFADHYTQATLFYNSQTAWEKAHIVGAFRFELSKLTVPAIRERMVASLRNVDEDLAAQVAEGLALDLPDPLPRVLETPASPEVTTSPELSLTALPGETGVRTRHVAILVANGVDGASLKALHAALTTAGAVPRFVAPRLGTVSTTSGGAIEADASMENSPPVLFDALILPDGDAGLRALALDGHTMDFVTNQYRHGKTILALGASRALLEKAGIPARAGGKGDAGLLILSRDDEQAGERFMAALALHRHPQRES
;
A
#
# COMPACT_ATOMS: atom_id res chain seq x y z
N GLY A 1 9.26 -1.07 -8.34
CA GLY A 1 9.31 -1.28 -6.88
C GLY A 1 10.49 -0.53 -6.31
N SER A 2 10.38 -0.06 -5.07
CA SER A 2 11.30 0.88 -4.43
C SER A 2 11.63 0.41 -3.02
N ALA A 3 12.85 0.64 -2.55
CA ALA A 3 13.31 0.07 -1.28
C ALA A 3 14.17 1.04 -0.48
N ALA A 4 14.25 0.79 0.82
CA ALA A 4 15.08 1.55 1.76
C ALA A 4 15.55 0.66 2.92
N HIS A 5 16.66 1.05 3.52
CA HIS A 5 17.17 0.50 4.77
C HIS A 5 16.49 1.15 5.96
N GLY A 6 16.50 0.43 7.08
CA GLY A 6 15.97 0.91 8.33
C GLY A 6 16.30 0.00 9.49
N TYR A 7 15.51 0.13 10.55
CA TYR A 7 15.53 -0.79 11.68
C TYR A 7 14.13 -1.03 12.22
N PHE A 8 13.96 -2.18 12.86
CA PHE A 8 12.84 -2.51 13.72
C PHE A 8 13.29 -2.45 15.18
N GLU A 9 12.46 -1.87 16.05
CA GLU A 9 12.67 -1.79 17.49
C GLU A 9 11.47 -2.40 18.21
N CYS A 10 11.72 -3.44 19.00
CA CYS A 10 10.68 -4.09 19.81
C CYS A 10 10.33 -3.24 21.04
N TYR A 11 9.05 -3.08 21.35
CA TYR A 11 8.62 -2.32 22.52
C TYR A 11 8.85 -3.10 23.82
N GLU A 12 8.31 -4.31 23.89
CA GLU A 12 8.36 -5.17 25.07
C GLU A 12 8.64 -6.62 24.65
N PRO A 13 9.32 -7.42 25.49
CA PRO A 13 9.58 -8.81 25.18
C PRO A 13 8.27 -9.60 25.00
N LEU A 14 8.18 -10.42 23.95
CA LEU A 14 7.04 -11.32 23.70
C LEU A 14 7.39 -12.77 24.02
N THR A 15 8.23 -13.01 25.04
CA THR A 15 8.79 -14.34 25.35
C THR A 15 7.73 -15.40 25.69
N ASP A 16 6.56 -14.99 26.15
CA ASP A 16 5.42 -15.89 26.39
C ASP A 16 4.75 -16.38 25.11
N VAL A 17 4.92 -15.64 24.01
CA VAL A 17 4.30 -15.89 22.69
C VAL A 17 5.32 -16.49 21.71
N THR A 18 6.54 -15.96 21.67
CA THR A 18 7.56 -16.37 20.71
C THR A 18 8.97 -16.27 21.28
N ARG A 19 9.85 -17.18 20.87
CA ARG A 19 11.31 -17.08 21.11
C ARG A 19 12.05 -16.30 20.03
N ALA A 20 11.34 -15.80 19.02
CA ALA A 20 11.95 -15.20 17.84
C ALA A 20 12.83 -14.00 18.19
N ALA A 21 14.03 -13.99 17.58
CA ALA A 21 15.09 -13.07 17.93
C ALA A 21 14.67 -11.59 17.99
N PRO A 22 13.86 -11.02 17.06
CA PRO A 22 13.44 -9.62 17.12
C PRO A 22 12.65 -9.23 18.37
N PHE A 23 11.94 -10.17 19.01
CA PHE A 23 11.00 -9.90 20.10
C PHE A 23 11.50 -10.30 21.50
N ARG A 24 12.80 -10.58 21.65
CA ARG A 24 13.36 -11.11 22.90
C ARG A 24 13.56 -10.10 24.03
N ALA A 25 13.58 -8.81 23.72
CA ALA A 25 13.84 -7.77 24.72
C ALA A 25 13.25 -6.43 24.28
N ALA A 26 12.79 -5.65 25.27
CA ALA A 26 12.44 -4.25 25.08
C ALA A 26 13.61 -3.46 24.49
N GLY A 27 13.32 -2.58 23.53
CA GLY A 27 14.30 -1.75 22.83
C GLY A 27 15.25 -2.55 21.92
N LYS A 28 15.01 -3.84 21.68
CA LYS A 28 15.86 -4.61 20.77
C LYS A 28 15.76 -4.06 19.35
N VAL A 29 16.90 -3.58 18.84
CA VAL A 29 17.03 -3.08 17.47
C VAL A 29 17.47 -4.20 16.53
N THR A 30 16.73 -4.40 15.45
CA THR A 30 17.03 -5.35 14.37
C THR A 30 17.10 -4.57 13.04
N PRO A 31 18.24 -4.57 12.32
CA PRO A 31 18.32 -3.94 11.01
C PRO A 31 17.29 -4.54 10.05
N VAL A 32 16.72 -3.70 9.18
CA VAL A 32 15.79 -4.15 8.15
C VAL A 32 16.09 -3.54 6.78
N PHE A 33 15.68 -4.25 5.73
CA PHE A 33 15.56 -3.72 4.38
C PHE A 33 14.14 -3.97 3.87
N VAL A 34 13.48 -2.91 3.40
CA VAL A 34 12.08 -2.95 2.99
C VAL A 34 11.96 -2.63 1.52
N ARG A 35 11.17 -3.42 0.79
CA ARG A 35 10.83 -3.14 -0.61
C ARG A 35 9.31 -3.07 -0.78
N PHE A 36 8.87 -1.94 -1.31
CA PHE A 36 7.51 -1.72 -1.78
C PHE A 36 7.40 -1.98 -3.28
N SER A 37 6.24 -2.44 -3.76
CA SER A 37 6.03 -2.65 -5.20
C SER A 37 4.56 -2.58 -5.59
N THR A 38 4.29 -2.39 -6.88
CA THR A 38 3.06 -2.87 -7.53
C THR A 38 3.18 -4.37 -7.80
N VAL A 39 2.20 -4.98 -8.47
CA VAL A 39 2.16 -6.42 -8.80
C VAL A 39 2.13 -6.66 -10.30
N ALA A 40 1.15 -6.10 -11.02
CA ALA A 40 0.91 -6.45 -12.43
C ALA A 40 1.93 -5.79 -13.38
N GLY A 41 2.44 -4.61 -13.04
CA GLY A 41 3.36 -3.86 -13.90
C GLY A 41 4.74 -4.50 -14.08
N GLU A 42 5.35 -4.29 -15.25
CA GLU A 42 6.77 -4.59 -15.47
C GLU A 42 7.69 -3.55 -14.83
N ARG A 43 9.02 -3.77 -14.88
CA ARG A 43 10.03 -2.93 -14.18
C ARG A 43 9.91 -1.42 -14.43
N GLY A 44 9.54 -1.02 -15.65
CA GLY A 44 9.37 0.38 -16.06
C GLY A 44 7.93 0.89 -16.03
N SER A 45 7.01 0.18 -15.36
CA SER A 45 5.63 0.65 -15.19
C SER A 45 5.53 1.83 -14.22
N VAL A 46 4.31 2.35 -14.07
CA VAL A 46 4.00 3.50 -13.21
C VAL A 46 3.74 3.11 -11.76
N ASP A 47 4.11 3.98 -10.82
CA ASP A 47 3.95 3.75 -9.38
C ASP A 47 2.49 3.87 -8.88
N THR A 48 1.66 4.65 -9.57
CA THR A 48 0.31 5.07 -9.13
C THR A 48 -0.82 4.31 -9.83
N ALA A 49 -0.52 3.16 -10.45
CA ALA A 49 -1.54 2.26 -10.99
C ALA A 49 -2.54 1.80 -9.91
N ARG A 50 -3.79 1.49 -10.29
CA ARG A 50 -4.71 0.76 -9.41
C ARG A 50 -4.22 -0.68 -9.32
N ASP A 51 -3.67 -1.04 -8.17
CA ASP A 51 -3.04 -2.34 -7.98
C ASP A 51 -2.90 -2.65 -6.47
N VAL A 52 -2.66 -3.90 -6.14
CA VAL A 52 -2.12 -4.24 -4.82
C VAL A 52 -0.72 -3.65 -4.69
N ARG A 53 -0.36 -3.25 -3.47
CA ARG A 53 1.03 -2.92 -3.15
C ARG A 53 1.68 -4.03 -2.34
N GLY A 54 2.82 -4.53 -2.82
CA GLY A 54 3.70 -5.40 -2.04
C GLY A 54 4.39 -4.61 -0.93
N PHE A 55 4.51 -5.22 0.25
CA PHE A 55 5.19 -4.68 1.41
C PHE A 55 6.06 -5.80 2.02
N ALA A 56 7.28 -5.94 1.50
CA ALA A 56 8.21 -6.98 1.94
C ALA A 56 9.29 -6.42 2.87
N VAL A 57 9.46 -7.03 4.03
CA VAL A 57 10.43 -6.63 5.07
C VAL A 57 11.39 -7.79 5.32
N LYS A 58 12.69 -7.54 5.19
CA LYS A 58 13.76 -8.46 5.57
C LYS A 58 14.37 -7.99 6.88
N PHE A 59 14.33 -8.84 7.88
CA PHE A 59 14.93 -8.63 9.20
C PHE A 59 16.27 -9.36 9.25
N TYR A 60 17.35 -8.62 9.49
CA TYR A 60 18.68 -9.20 9.68
C TYR A 60 18.89 -9.52 11.16
N THR A 61 18.43 -10.68 11.60
CA THR A 61 18.44 -11.06 13.03
C THR A 61 19.74 -11.76 13.44
N ASP A 62 19.97 -11.86 14.75
CA ASP A 62 21.10 -12.62 15.31
C ASP A 62 21.02 -14.14 15.04
N GLU A 63 19.85 -14.63 14.61
CA GLU A 63 19.56 -16.05 14.38
C GLU A 63 19.21 -16.35 12.91
N GLY A 64 19.64 -15.46 12.00
CA GLY A 64 19.40 -15.57 10.57
C GLY A 64 18.42 -14.52 10.05
N ASN A 65 18.19 -14.53 8.74
CA ASN A 65 17.24 -13.60 8.13
C ASN A 65 15.81 -14.11 8.28
N TRP A 66 14.90 -13.21 8.68
CA TRP A 66 13.46 -13.44 8.61
C TRP A 66 12.86 -12.51 7.57
N ASP A 67 12.03 -13.03 6.66
CA ASP A 67 11.29 -12.21 5.71
C ASP A 67 9.79 -12.24 6.00
N LEU A 68 9.20 -11.06 6.22
CA LEU A 68 7.75 -10.87 6.24
C LEU A 68 7.32 -10.30 4.89
N VAL A 69 6.81 -11.18 4.01
CA VAL A 69 6.48 -10.83 2.61
C VAL A 69 4.98 -10.59 2.46
N GLY A 70 4.57 -9.37 2.80
CA GLY A 70 3.18 -8.95 2.86
C GLY A 70 2.69 -8.10 1.68
N ASN A 71 1.45 -7.64 1.79
CA ASN A 71 0.78 -6.69 0.90
C ASN A 71 0.14 -5.55 1.71
N ASN A 72 -0.36 -4.51 1.05
CA ASN A 72 -1.11 -3.42 1.69
C ASN A 72 -2.60 -3.73 1.93
N MET A 73 -3.01 -4.98 1.72
CA MET A 73 -4.37 -5.48 1.93
C MET A 73 -4.30 -6.78 2.76
N PRO A 74 -5.27 -7.05 3.66
CA PRO A 74 -5.21 -8.16 4.60
C PRO A 74 -5.56 -9.53 4.02
N VAL A 75 -5.99 -9.57 2.76
CA VAL A 75 -6.44 -10.78 2.06
C VAL A 75 -5.80 -10.90 0.69
N PHE A 76 -6.01 -12.05 0.03
CA PHE A 76 -5.57 -12.33 -1.33
C PHE A 76 -6.74 -12.72 -2.23
N PHE A 77 -6.50 -12.79 -3.54
CA PHE A 77 -7.51 -13.09 -4.56
C PHE A 77 -7.94 -14.55 -4.61
N ILE A 78 -7.04 -15.45 -4.20
CA ILE A 78 -7.18 -16.88 -4.38
C ILE A 78 -6.85 -17.60 -3.09
N GLN A 79 -7.41 -18.78 -2.93
CA GLN A 79 -7.25 -19.60 -1.73
C GLN A 79 -6.05 -20.53 -1.83
N ASP A 80 -5.73 -21.02 -3.02
CA ASP A 80 -4.71 -22.06 -3.25
C ASP A 80 -3.65 -21.56 -4.24
N ALA A 81 -2.38 -21.76 -3.89
CA ALA A 81 -1.24 -21.35 -4.70
C ALA A 81 -1.20 -21.97 -6.10
N MET A 82 -1.85 -23.12 -6.31
CA MET A 82 -1.95 -23.75 -7.63
C MET A 82 -2.63 -22.85 -8.67
N LYS A 83 -3.52 -21.93 -8.24
CA LYS A 83 -4.21 -20.96 -9.10
C LYS A 83 -3.40 -19.68 -9.32
N PHE A 84 -2.24 -19.52 -8.68
CA PHE A 84 -1.43 -18.31 -8.79
C PHE A 84 -1.00 -17.99 -10.23
N PRO A 85 -0.51 -18.96 -11.04
CA PRO A 85 -0.20 -18.69 -12.45
C PRO A 85 -1.42 -18.23 -13.25
N ASP A 86 -2.60 -18.83 -13.02
CA ASP A 86 -3.83 -18.45 -13.71
C ASP A 86 -4.22 -16.99 -13.41
N LEU A 87 -4.22 -16.62 -12.11
CA LEU A 87 -4.50 -15.25 -11.67
C LEU A 87 -3.50 -14.25 -12.29
N ILE A 88 -2.20 -14.55 -12.20
CA ILE A 88 -1.16 -13.66 -12.70
C ILE A 88 -1.22 -13.54 -14.22
N HIS A 89 -1.47 -14.62 -14.95
CA HIS A 89 -1.66 -14.56 -16.41
C HIS A 89 -2.92 -13.76 -16.79
N ALA A 90 -3.98 -13.86 -15.98
CA ALA A 90 -5.22 -13.14 -16.24
C ALA A 90 -5.07 -11.62 -16.08
N VAL A 91 -4.31 -11.14 -15.08
CA VAL A 91 -4.10 -9.70 -14.79
C VAL A 91 -2.92 -9.08 -15.55
N LYS A 92 -1.98 -9.90 -16.02
CA LYS A 92 -0.84 -9.43 -16.83
C LYS A 92 -1.31 -9.01 -18.24
N PRO A 93 -0.48 -8.25 -18.98
CA PRO A 93 -0.79 -7.88 -20.35
C PRO A 93 -1.13 -9.11 -21.20
N GLU A 94 -2.20 -9.04 -22.00
CA GLU A 94 -2.71 -10.22 -22.68
C GLU A 94 -1.70 -10.75 -23.71
N PRO A 95 -1.51 -12.07 -23.80
CA PRO A 95 -0.31 -12.67 -24.39
C PRO A 95 -0.19 -12.44 -25.90
N HIS A 96 -1.30 -12.17 -26.59
CA HIS A 96 -1.31 -11.99 -28.04
C HIS A 96 -0.78 -10.61 -28.48
N HIS A 97 -0.80 -9.61 -27.60
CA HIS A 97 -0.40 -8.23 -27.93
C HIS A 97 0.36 -7.47 -26.84
N GLY A 98 0.54 -8.05 -25.66
CA GLY A 98 1.36 -7.47 -24.58
C GLY A 98 0.80 -6.19 -23.96
N MET A 99 -0.53 -6.00 -23.97
CA MET A 99 -1.22 -4.86 -23.35
C MET A 99 -2.48 -5.32 -22.60
N PRO A 100 -3.06 -4.51 -21.70
CA PRO A 100 -2.52 -3.25 -21.17
C PRO A 100 -1.38 -3.48 -20.16
N GLN A 101 -0.54 -2.45 -19.97
CA GLN A 101 0.51 -2.46 -18.94
C GLN A 101 -0.04 -1.95 -17.61
N ALA A 102 0.27 -2.66 -16.52
CA ALA A 102 -0.04 -2.26 -15.14
C ALA A 102 -1.52 -1.85 -14.93
N ALA A 103 -2.45 -2.61 -15.49
CA ALA A 103 -3.87 -2.37 -15.36
C ALA A 103 -4.66 -3.68 -15.39
N SER A 104 -5.68 -3.80 -14.55
CA SER A 104 -6.65 -4.90 -14.55
C SER A 104 -7.82 -4.69 -15.52
N ALA A 105 -7.93 -3.50 -16.12
CA ALA A 105 -9.10 -3.09 -16.91
C ALA A 105 -9.08 -3.65 -18.35
N HIS A 106 -9.10 -4.99 -18.46
CA HIS A 106 -9.14 -5.73 -19.72
C HIS A 106 -9.81 -7.10 -19.53
N ASP A 107 -10.22 -7.70 -20.65
CA ASP A 107 -11.13 -8.85 -20.67
C ASP A 107 -10.62 -10.05 -19.90
N THR A 108 -9.34 -10.45 -20.05
CA THR A 108 -8.84 -11.69 -19.42
C THR A 108 -8.87 -11.65 -17.90
N PHE A 109 -8.60 -10.48 -17.29
CA PHE A 109 -8.64 -10.36 -15.84
C PHE A 109 -10.06 -10.54 -15.32
N TRP A 110 -11.00 -9.81 -15.91
CA TRP A 110 -12.39 -9.83 -15.46
C TRP A 110 -13.14 -11.11 -15.84
N ASP A 111 -12.72 -11.83 -16.89
CA ASP A 111 -13.23 -13.18 -17.15
C ASP A 111 -12.83 -14.13 -16.02
N PHE A 112 -11.56 -14.15 -15.63
CA PHE A 112 -11.08 -14.97 -14.50
C PHE A 112 -11.81 -14.60 -13.20
N ILE A 113 -11.86 -13.31 -12.86
CA ILE A 113 -12.48 -12.83 -11.61
C ILE A 113 -13.97 -13.17 -11.57
N SER A 114 -14.70 -12.95 -12.67
CA SER A 114 -16.14 -13.26 -12.73
C SER A 114 -16.46 -14.76 -12.67
N LEU A 115 -15.48 -15.65 -12.89
CA LEU A 115 -15.59 -17.10 -12.77
C LEU A 115 -15.04 -17.66 -11.45
N MET A 116 -14.38 -16.82 -10.64
CA MET A 116 -13.69 -17.21 -9.41
C MET A 116 -14.21 -16.37 -8.24
N PRO A 117 -15.40 -16.69 -7.68
CA PRO A 117 -16.01 -15.83 -6.67
C PRO A 117 -15.20 -15.72 -5.37
N GLU A 118 -14.26 -16.64 -5.09
CA GLU A 118 -13.30 -16.51 -3.98
C GLU A 118 -12.50 -15.19 -4.02
N SER A 119 -12.38 -14.57 -5.20
CA SER A 119 -11.71 -13.28 -5.38
C SER A 119 -12.56 -12.06 -5.00
N THR A 120 -13.86 -12.23 -4.75
CA THR A 120 -14.82 -11.13 -4.58
C THR A 120 -14.46 -10.23 -3.40
N HIS A 121 -14.01 -10.80 -2.28
CA HIS A 121 -13.57 -10.00 -1.14
C HIS A 121 -12.37 -9.12 -1.51
N MET A 122 -11.35 -9.69 -2.16
CA MET A 122 -10.20 -8.93 -2.63
C MET A 122 -10.58 -7.85 -3.64
N MET A 123 -11.60 -8.08 -4.48
CA MET A 123 -12.13 -7.07 -5.40
C MET A 123 -12.72 -5.85 -4.72
N MET A 124 -13.30 -6.00 -3.54
CA MET A 124 -13.73 -4.83 -2.78
C MET A 124 -12.53 -3.96 -2.37
N TRP A 125 -11.42 -4.58 -1.97
CA TRP A 125 -10.19 -3.87 -1.62
C TRP A 125 -9.52 -3.21 -2.83
N VAL A 126 -9.37 -3.93 -3.96
CA VAL A 126 -8.67 -3.40 -5.14
C VAL A 126 -9.47 -2.30 -5.85
N MET A 127 -10.81 -2.38 -5.81
CA MET A 127 -11.67 -1.33 -6.36
C MET A 127 -11.83 -0.15 -5.41
N SER A 128 -11.50 -0.28 -4.12
CA SER A 128 -11.41 0.85 -3.20
C SER A 128 -10.16 1.71 -3.45
N ASP A 129 -10.08 2.83 -2.76
CA ASP A 129 -8.92 3.72 -2.83
C ASP A 129 -7.67 3.14 -2.15
N ARG A 130 -7.78 2.01 -1.43
CA ARG A 130 -6.62 1.26 -0.90
C ARG A 130 -5.62 0.86 -2.00
N ALA A 131 -6.09 0.72 -3.25
CA ALA A 131 -5.28 0.33 -4.40
C ALA A 131 -4.57 1.49 -5.11
N ILE A 132 -4.82 2.73 -4.68
CA ILE A 132 -4.19 3.95 -5.20
C ILE A 132 -3.69 4.81 -4.03
N PRO A 133 -2.80 4.27 -3.17
CA PRO A 133 -2.29 5.02 -2.02
C PRO A 133 -1.60 6.31 -2.48
N ARG A 134 -1.61 7.34 -1.64
CA ARG A 134 -0.91 8.62 -1.90
C ARG A 134 0.61 8.48 -1.81
N SER A 135 1.07 7.56 -0.97
CA SER A 135 2.48 7.28 -0.71
C SER A 135 2.59 5.90 -0.11
N TYR A 136 3.71 5.21 -0.33
CA TYR A 136 4.03 4.00 0.43
C TYR A 136 4.00 4.25 1.94
N ARG A 137 4.40 5.45 2.39
CA ARG A 137 4.43 5.86 3.80
C ARG A 137 3.04 5.98 4.44
N MET A 138 1.99 6.03 3.61
CA MET A 138 0.60 6.28 4.01
C MET A 138 -0.32 5.11 3.68
N MET A 139 0.20 3.88 3.72
CA MET A 139 -0.58 2.65 3.57
C MET A 139 -0.23 1.65 4.68
N GLN A 140 -1.22 0.81 5.03
CA GLN A 140 -1.00 -0.34 5.88
C GLN A 140 -0.18 -1.42 5.17
N GLY A 141 0.29 -2.39 5.95
CA GLY A 141 0.86 -3.65 5.47
C GLY A 141 0.31 -4.82 6.26
N PHE A 142 0.25 -5.99 5.63
CA PHE A 142 -0.32 -7.19 6.22
C PHE A 142 0.46 -8.42 5.77
N GLY A 143 0.70 -9.35 6.68
CA GLY A 143 1.27 -10.66 6.35
C GLY A 143 0.32 -11.54 5.54
N VAL A 144 -0.98 -11.19 5.49
CA VAL A 144 -2.12 -11.92 4.90
C VAL A 144 -2.40 -13.25 5.59
N HIS A 145 -1.42 -14.14 5.58
CA HIS A 145 -1.54 -15.49 6.09
C HIS A 145 -1.56 -15.53 7.61
N THR A 146 -2.21 -16.58 8.13
CA THR A 146 -2.01 -17.00 9.52
C THR A 146 -0.66 -17.73 9.62
N TYR A 147 0.17 -17.34 10.56
CA TYR A 147 1.41 -18.01 10.94
C TYR A 147 1.29 -18.58 12.35
N ARG A 148 2.27 -19.38 12.79
CA ARG A 148 2.42 -19.80 14.18
C ARG A 148 3.57 -19.04 14.84
N MET A 149 3.37 -18.61 16.08
CA MET A 149 4.46 -18.20 16.97
C MET A 149 4.71 -19.30 17.99
N VAL A 150 5.98 -19.57 18.28
CA VAL A 150 6.43 -20.66 19.16
C VAL A 150 7.35 -20.10 20.25
N ASN A 151 7.00 -20.28 21.52
CA ASN A 151 7.81 -19.83 22.64
C ASN A 151 8.88 -20.86 23.08
N ASP A 152 9.68 -20.52 24.08
CA ASP A 152 10.75 -21.41 24.60
C ASP A 152 10.23 -22.71 25.24
N ALA A 153 8.97 -22.72 25.68
CA ALA A 153 8.31 -23.92 26.20
C ALA A 153 7.70 -24.79 25.08
N GLY A 154 7.82 -24.38 23.81
CA GLY A 154 7.21 -25.06 22.67
C GLY A 154 5.70 -24.87 22.56
N LYS A 155 5.10 -23.95 23.35
CA LYS A 155 3.69 -23.59 23.18
C LYS A 155 3.53 -22.73 21.95
N THR A 156 2.39 -22.89 21.29
CA THR A 156 2.09 -22.20 20.03
C THR A 156 0.81 -21.39 20.11
N VAL A 157 0.79 -20.31 19.35
CA VAL A 157 -0.41 -19.51 19.06
C VAL A 157 -0.42 -19.14 17.58
N PHE A 158 -1.60 -18.89 17.04
CA PHE A 158 -1.73 -18.31 15.71
C PHE A 158 -1.51 -16.80 15.75
N VAL A 159 -0.99 -16.28 14.64
CA VAL A 159 -0.75 -14.85 14.46
C VAL A 159 -1.07 -14.38 13.05
N LYS A 160 -1.64 -13.17 12.93
CA LYS A 160 -1.59 -12.35 11.70
C LYS A 160 -0.78 -11.07 11.95
N PHE A 161 0.11 -10.75 11.03
CA PHE A 161 0.99 -9.57 11.10
C PHE A 161 0.37 -8.36 10.44
N HIS A 162 0.50 -7.20 11.08
CA HIS A 162 0.01 -5.90 10.63
C HIS A 162 1.12 -4.84 10.71
N TRP A 163 1.09 -3.88 9.79
CA TRP A 163 1.87 -2.65 9.79
C TRP A 163 0.92 -1.47 9.73
N ARG A 164 0.96 -0.61 10.74
CA ARG A 164 0.15 0.61 10.81
C ARG A 164 1.03 1.83 10.54
N PRO A 165 0.78 2.61 9.47
CA PRO A 165 1.58 3.79 9.16
C PRO A 165 1.33 4.89 10.20
N LYS A 166 2.40 5.47 10.75
CA LYS A 166 2.27 6.61 11.67
C LYS A 166 1.67 7.85 10.98
N GLN A 167 1.93 7.99 9.68
CA GLN A 167 1.39 9.06 8.84
C GLN A 167 -0.06 8.83 8.39
N GLY A 168 -0.70 7.74 8.85
CA GLY A 168 -2.08 7.43 8.52
C GLY A 168 -2.26 6.76 7.16
N THR A 169 -3.51 6.43 6.83
CA THR A 169 -3.91 5.81 5.58
C THR A 169 -4.54 6.84 4.65
N HIS A 170 -3.82 7.19 3.59
CA HIS A 170 -4.25 8.20 2.64
C HIS A 170 -4.07 7.72 1.20
N SER A 171 -5.05 8.05 0.38
CA SER A 171 -5.11 7.62 -1.02
C SER A 171 -5.32 8.78 -1.99
N LEU A 172 -4.94 8.56 -3.23
CA LEU A 172 -5.31 9.41 -4.36
C LEU A 172 -6.77 9.16 -4.73
N VAL A 173 -7.30 9.98 -5.64
CA VAL A 173 -8.52 9.66 -6.39
C VAL A 173 -8.17 9.18 -7.80
N TRP A 174 -9.05 8.44 -8.47
CA TRP A 174 -8.68 7.74 -9.70
C TRP A 174 -8.18 8.64 -10.85
N ASP A 175 -8.89 9.73 -11.16
CA ASP A 175 -8.48 10.68 -12.22
C ASP A 175 -7.11 11.31 -11.94
N GLU A 176 -6.82 11.59 -10.67
CA GLU A 176 -5.52 12.07 -10.23
C GLU A 176 -4.44 11.00 -10.42
N ALA A 177 -4.67 9.78 -9.93
CA ALA A 177 -3.70 8.68 -10.04
C ALA A 177 -3.33 8.36 -11.50
N ALA A 178 -4.33 8.39 -12.40
CA ALA A 178 -4.14 8.18 -13.83
C ALA A 178 -3.34 9.31 -14.51
N LYS A 179 -3.61 10.57 -14.16
CA LYS A 179 -2.82 11.73 -14.66
C LYS A 179 -1.40 11.75 -14.09
N LEU A 180 -1.27 11.41 -12.81
CA LEU A 180 -0.01 11.37 -12.09
C LEU A 180 0.95 10.34 -12.69
N ALA A 181 0.42 9.19 -13.12
CA ALA A 181 1.18 8.17 -13.82
C ALA A 181 1.88 8.67 -15.10
N GLY A 182 1.28 9.64 -15.80
CA GLY A 182 1.88 10.30 -16.96
C GLY A 182 2.80 11.48 -16.61
N ALA A 183 2.50 12.19 -15.52
CA ALA A 183 3.29 13.33 -15.05
C ALA A 183 4.60 12.92 -14.38
N ASP A 184 4.57 11.89 -13.53
CA ASP A 184 5.72 11.32 -12.84
C ASP A 184 5.48 9.83 -12.57
N ALA A 185 5.98 8.98 -13.46
CA ALA A 185 5.86 7.53 -13.33
C ALA A 185 6.57 6.96 -12.08
N ASP A 186 7.52 7.72 -11.51
CA ASP A 186 8.31 7.37 -10.34
C ASP A 186 7.81 8.07 -9.06
N PHE A 187 6.56 8.56 -9.03
CA PHE A 187 6.05 9.39 -7.94
C PHE A 187 6.21 8.77 -6.53
N HIS A 188 5.90 7.48 -6.35
CA HIS A 188 6.06 6.85 -5.03
C HIS A 188 7.52 6.53 -4.70
N ARG A 189 8.34 6.21 -5.71
CA ARG A 189 9.79 6.06 -5.55
C ARG A 189 10.43 7.36 -5.09
N ARG A 190 10.08 8.47 -5.76
CA ARG A 190 10.56 9.82 -5.46
C ARG A 190 10.12 10.24 -4.06
N ASP A 191 8.84 10.11 -3.74
CA ASP A 191 8.29 10.45 -2.43
C ASP A 191 9.00 9.71 -1.28
N LEU A 192 9.26 8.40 -1.43
CA LEU A 192 10.01 7.62 -0.43
C LEU A 192 11.45 8.12 -0.29
N TRP A 193 12.14 8.31 -1.43
CA TRP A 193 13.55 8.70 -1.46
C TRP A 193 13.76 10.09 -0.85
N GLU A 194 12.99 11.07 -1.30
CA GLU A 194 13.08 12.47 -0.88
C GLU A 194 12.67 12.65 0.59
N ALA A 195 11.67 11.90 1.06
CA ALA A 195 11.31 11.90 2.49
C ALA A 195 12.49 11.46 3.36
N ILE A 196 13.18 10.38 2.97
CA ILE A 196 14.35 9.89 3.72
C ILE A 196 15.51 10.89 3.65
N GLU A 197 15.79 11.50 2.50
CA GLU A 197 16.83 12.55 2.38
C GLU A 197 16.51 13.79 3.21
N ALA A 198 15.23 14.14 3.34
CA ALA A 198 14.78 15.26 4.16
C ALA A 198 14.78 14.97 5.67
N GLY A 199 15.12 13.74 6.10
CA GLY A 199 15.01 13.31 7.49
C GLY A 199 13.57 13.02 7.95
N GLU A 200 12.63 12.96 7.01
CA GLU A 200 11.22 12.65 7.22
C GLU A 200 11.01 11.14 7.15
N TYR A 201 11.66 10.42 8.07
CA TYR A 201 11.73 8.97 8.05
C TYR A 201 10.35 8.32 8.14
N PRO A 202 9.98 7.46 7.17
CA PRO A 202 8.75 6.70 7.24
C PRO A 202 8.74 5.73 8.43
N GLU A 203 7.64 5.74 9.21
CA GLU A 203 7.47 4.89 10.38
C GLU A 203 6.19 4.06 10.30
N TRP A 204 6.29 2.78 10.66
CA TRP A 204 5.15 1.89 10.87
C TRP A 204 5.24 1.20 12.22
N GLU A 205 4.11 1.07 12.90
CA GLU A 205 3.98 0.22 14.07
C GLU A 205 3.63 -1.21 13.63
N MET A 206 4.41 -2.20 14.08
CA MET A 206 4.05 -3.60 13.93
C MET A 206 2.96 -3.94 14.94
N GLY A 207 1.89 -4.54 14.45
CA GLY A 207 0.83 -5.11 15.26
C GLY A 207 0.65 -6.60 15.00
N LEU A 208 0.23 -7.34 16.03
CA LEU A 208 -0.07 -8.78 15.95
C LEU A 208 -1.51 -9.02 16.40
N GLN A 209 -2.30 -9.72 15.58
CA GLN A 209 -3.49 -10.41 16.07
C GLN A 209 -3.05 -11.76 16.60
N ILE A 210 -3.22 -12.03 17.90
CA ILE A 210 -2.75 -13.24 18.57
C ILE A 210 -3.97 -14.01 19.08
N PHE A 211 -4.10 -15.28 18.68
CA PHE A 211 -5.28 -16.09 19.00
C PHE A 211 -4.95 -17.59 19.04
N THR A 212 -5.78 -18.37 19.71
CA THR A 212 -5.60 -19.82 19.85
C THR A 212 -6.28 -20.60 18.72
N GLU A 213 -5.95 -21.88 18.57
CA GLU A 213 -6.60 -22.75 17.60
C GLU A 213 -8.09 -22.92 17.94
N GLU A 214 -8.44 -22.99 19.24
CA GLU A 214 -9.83 -23.09 19.69
C GLU A 214 -10.65 -21.84 19.34
N GLN A 215 -10.05 -20.65 19.43
CA GLN A 215 -10.71 -19.42 18.96
C GLN A 215 -10.94 -19.47 17.44
N ALA A 216 -9.93 -19.93 16.68
CA ALA A 216 -10.01 -20.04 15.23
C ALA A 216 -11.11 -21.02 14.77
N GLU A 217 -11.27 -22.15 15.45
CA GLU A 217 -12.32 -23.14 15.16
C GLU A 217 -13.73 -22.55 15.32
N GLY A 218 -13.90 -21.67 16.32
CA GLY A 218 -15.16 -21.02 16.65
C GLY A 218 -15.63 -19.95 15.65
N PHE A 219 -14.76 -19.47 14.76
CA PHE A 219 -15.12 -18.44 13.80
C PHE A 219 -15.97 -18.97 12.63
N SER A 220 -16.82 -18.11 12.08
CA SER A 220 -17.67 -18.37 10.91
C SER A 220 -16.88 -18.63 9.63
N PHE A 221 -15.60 -18.26 9.61
CA PHE A 221 -14.66 -18.44 8.51
C PHE A 221 -13.43 -19.25 8.96
N ASP A 222 -12.65 -19.73 8.00
CA ASP A 222 -11.39 -20.41 8.29
C ASP A 222 -10.23 -19.39 8.29
N VAL A 223 -9.43 -19.36 9.36
CA VAL A 223 -8.27 -18.45 9.48
C VAL A 223 -7.13 -18.83 8.54
N LEU A 224 -7.13 -20.04 7.99
CA LEU A 224 -6.17 -20.53 7.00
C LEU A 224 -6.58 -20.18 5.57
N ASP A 225 -7.77 -19.60 5.38
CA ASP A 225 -8.22 -19.06 4.11
C ASP A 225 -7.63 -17.65 3.89
N ALA A 226 -6.68 -17.53 2.96
CA ALA A 226 -6.05 -16.25 2.63
C ALA A 226 -7.02 -15.20 2.03
N THR A 227 -8.24 -15.60 1.64
CA THR A 227 -9.31 -14.67 1.22
C THR A 227 -10.09 -14.09 2.39
N LYS A 228 -9.75 -14.47 3.64
CA LYS A 228 -10.42 -14.03 4.86
C LYS A 228 -9.51 -13.18 5.76
N LEU A 229 -10.03 -12.05 6.21
CA LEU A 229 -9.45 -11.26 7.28
C LEU A 229 -10.03 -11.71 8.63
N ILE A 230 -9.33 -11.38 9.72
CA ILE A 230 -9.87 -11.49 11.08
C ILE A 230 -10.31 -10.09 11.49
N PRO A 231 -11.64 -9.84 11.67
CA PRO A 231 -12.10 -8.54 12.14
C PRO A 231 -11.43 -8.17 13.46
N GLU A 232 -11.00 -6.92 13.60
CA GLU A 232 -10.29 -6.47 14.80
C GLU A 232 -11.16 -6.51 16.07
N GLU A 233 -12.48 -6.50 15.89
CA GLU A 233 -13.47 -6.67 16.95
C GLU A 233 -13.47 -8.08 17.55
N LEU A 234 -13.00 -9.09 16.80
CA LEU A 234 -12.84 -10.46 17.30
C LEU A 234 -11.47 -10.69 17.92
N VAL A 235 -10.43 -10.23 17.25
CA VAL A 235 -9.05 -10.33 17.72
C VAL A 235 -8.37 -8.98 17.54
N PRO A 236 -8.13 -8.21 18.62
CA PRO A 236 -7.52 -6.90 18.51
C PRO A 236 -6.07 -6.99 18.07
N VAL A 237 -5.61 -5.96 17.36
CA VAL A 237 -4.21 -5.82 16.96
C VAL A 237 -3.39 -5.32 18.16
N THR A 238 -2.47 -6.14 18.65
CA THR A 238 -1.55 -5.78 19.75
C THR A 238 -0.29 -5.12 19.17
N PRO A 239 0.04 -3.86 19.51
CA PRO A 239 1.29 -3.23 19.12
C PRO A 239 2.51 -3.91 19.76
N VAL A 240 3.55 -4.19 18.98
CA VAL A 240 4.73 -4.94 19.46
C VAL A 240 6.08 -4.29 19.18
N GLY A 241 6.10 -3.27 18.32
CA GLY A 241 7.32 -2.55 17.99
C GLY A 241 7.11 -1.59 16.84
N ARG A 242 8.16 -0.85 16.49
CA ARG A 242 8.14 0.12 15.40
C ARG A 242 9.25 -0.17 14.39
N MET A 243 8.97 0.13 13.14
CA MET A 243 9.95 0.13 12.05
C MET A 243 10.14 1.53 11.53
N VAL A 244 11.39 1.95 11.34
CA VAL A 244 11.77 3.26 10.81
C VAL A 244 12.68 3.06 9.61
N LEU A 245 12.35 3.64 8.46
CA LEU A 245 13.20 3.65 7.27
C LEU A 245 13.99 4.94 7.22
N ASN A 246 15.32 4.85 7.36
CA ASN A 246 16.17 6.01 7.61
C ASN A 246 17.35 6.17 6.66
N ARG A 247 17.49 5.30 5.66
CA ARG A 247 18.56 5.40 4.68
C ARG A 247 18.17 4.81 3.33
N ASN A 248 18.39 5.57 2.26
CA ASN A 248 18.24 5.11 0.89
C ASN A 248 19.35 4.09 0.53
N PRO A 249 19.13 3.21 -0.45
CA PRO A 249 20.20 2.37 -0.99
C PRO A 249 21.24 3.24 -1.73
N ASP A 250 22.50 2.83 -1.69
CA ASP A 250 23.58 3.49 -2.42
C ASP A 250 23.51 3.16 -3.93
N ASN A 251 23.11 1.93 -4.26
CA ASN A 251 22.91 1.50 -5.64
C ASN A 251 21.62 0.69 -5.79
N PHE A 252 20.68 1.26 -6.56
CA PHE A 252 19.37 0.65 -6.79
C PHE A 252 19.47 -0.78 -7.33
N PHE A 253 20.35 -1.05 -8.29
CA PHE A 253 20.46 -2.40 -8.84
C PHE A 253 21.05 -3.38 -7.82
N ALA A 254 22.17 -3.01 -7.20
CA ALA A 254 22.89 -3.88 -6.29
C ALA A 254 22.07 -4.29 -5.07
N GLU A 255 21.22 -3.39 -4.58
CA GLU A 255 20.44 -3.56 -3.35
C GLU A 255 18.95 -3.81 -3.64
N THR A 256 18.27 -2.90 -4.34
CA THR A 256 16.82 -2.96 -4.55
C THR A 256 16.38 -3.98 -5.61
N GLU A 257 17.14 -4.15 -6.69
CA GLU A 257 16.80 -5.12 -7.74
C GLU A 257 17.24 -6.53 -7.33
N GLN A 258 18.42 -6.68 -6.75
CA GLN A 258 18.98 -7.99 -6.41
C GLN A 258 18.52 -8.55 -5.04
N VAL A 259 17.82 -7.77 -4.22
CA VAL A 259 17.23 -8.33 -2.99
C VAL A 259 16.27 -9.48 -3.33
N ALA A 260 16.34 -10.55 -2.53
CA ALA A 260 15.47 -11.71 -2.58
C ALA A 260 14.75 -11.86 -1.25
N PHE A 261 13.43 -11.71 -1.28
CA PHE A 261 12.55 -12.03 -0.15
C PHE A 261 11.94 -13.42 -0.36
N CYS A 262 11.70 -14.16 0.72
CA CYS A 262 11.10 -15.49 0.65
C CYS A 262 10.28 -15.81 1.90
N THR A 263 9.02 -16.23 1.73
CA THR A 263 8.19 -16.65 2.88
C THR A 263 8.77 -17.85 3.63
N ALA A 264 9.63 -18.66 2.99
CA ALA A 264 10.34 -19.75 3.66
C ALA A 264 11.43 -19.27 4.65
N HIS A 265 11.86 -18.00 4.56
CA HIS A 265 12.83 -17.44 5.49
C HIS A 265 12.15 -17.07 6.81
N VAL A 266 11.99 -18.06 7.68
CA VAL A 266 11.58 -17.88 9.07
C VAL A 266 12.74 -18.18 10.02
N VAL A 267 12.66 -17.65 11.24
CA VAL A 267 13.65 -17.86 12.31
C VAL A 267 13.02 -18.69 13.44
N PRO A 268 13.82 -19.37 14.28
CA PRO A 268 13.30 -20.08 15.45
C PRO A 268 12.31 -19.22 16.25
N GLY A 269 11.10 -19.74 16.47
CA GLY A 269 10.02 -19.03 17.15
C GLY A 269 8.91 -18.49 16.23
N ILE A 270 9.08 -18.60 14.91
CA ILE A 270 8.04 -18.40 13.91
C ILE A 270 7.95 -19.66 13.07
N ASP A 271 6.74 -20.16 12.84
CA ASP A 271 6.46 -21.34 12.03
C ASP A 271 5.23 -21.12 11.14
N PHE A 272 4.96 -22.09 10.28
CA PHE A 272 3.89 -22.00 9.28
C PHE A 272 2.56 -22.54 9.80
N SER A 273 1.49 -22.17 9.11
CA SER A 273 0.19 -22.83 9.20
C SER A 273 -0.10 -23.61 7.90
N ASN A 274 -1.23 -24.30 7.85
CA ASN A 274 -1.69 -25.03 6.66
C ASN A 274 -2.48 -24.17 5.67
N ASP A 275 -2.29 -22.84 5.68
CA ASP A 275 -2.79 -21.97 4.62
C ASP A 275 -2.26 -22.46 3.25
N PRO A 276 -3.14 -22.92 2.33
CA PRO A 276 -2.71 -23.57 1.10
C PRO A 276 -2.08 -22.60 0.10
N LEU A 277 -2.34 -21.29 0.21
CA LEU A 277 -1.62 -20.28 -0.55
C LEU A 277 -0.20 -20.08 0.00
N LEU A 278 -0.04 -20.01 1.33
CA LEU A 278 1.28 -19.90 1.95
C LEU A 278 2.16 -21.11 1.61
N ALA A 279 1.61 -22.32 1.66
CA ALA A 279 2.33 -23.56 1.37
C ALA A 279 3.02 -23.54 0.00
N GLY A 280 2.32 -23.12 -1.06
CA GLY A 280 2.94 -23.01 -2.39
C GLY A 280 3.92 -21.83 -2.52
N ARG A 281 3.69 -20.73 -1.78
CA ARG A 281 4.62 -19.60 -1.72
C ARG A 281 5.99 -20.01 -1.16
N ILE A 282 6.03 -20.86 -0.13
CA ILE A 282 7.29 -21.38 0.47
C ILE A 282 8.21 -21.97 -0.61
N HIS A 283 7.66 -22.67 -1.60
CA HIS A 283 8.42 -23.21 -2.72
C HIS A 283 8.86 -22.13 -3.73
N SER A 284 7.90 -21.34 -4.22
CA SER A 284 8.09 -20.44 -5.37
C SER A 284 9.21 -19.43 -5.18
N TYR A 285 9.32 -18.83 -3.99
CA TYR A 285 10.29 -17.76 -3.76
C TYR A 285 11.74 -18.21 -3.84
N VAL A 286 12.07 -19.46 -3.51
CA VAL A 286 13.44 -19.98 -3.66
C VAL A 286 13.71 -20.32 -5.12
N ASP A 287 12.76 -21.01 -5.76
CA ASP A 287 12.87 -21.48 -7.15
C ASP A 287 13.15 -20.33 -8.13
N THR A 288 12.37 -19.24 -8.05
CA THR A 288 12.51 -18.11 -8.98
C THR A 288 13.88 -17.41 -8.91
N GLN A 289 14.59 -17.51 -7.78
CA GLN A 289 15.91 -16.86 -7.65
C GLN A 289 16.99 -17.55 -8.49
N ILE A 290 16.81 -18.84 -8.80
CA ILE A 290 17.80 -19.61 -9.57
C ILE A 290 18.00 -18.97 -10.94
N SER A 291 16.92 -18.56 -11.61
CA SER A 291 16.99 -17.87 -12.90
C SER A 291 17.20 -16.37 -12.73
N ARG A 292 16.43 -15.72 -11.84
CA ARG A 292 16.45 -14.25 -11.66
C ARG A 292 17.82 -13.72 -11.20
N LEU A 293 18.48 -14.43 -10.28
CA LEU A 293 19.75 -14.05 -9.68
C LEU A 293 20.91 -14.95 -10.12
N GLY A 294 20.70 -15.76 -11.17
CA GLY A 294 21.75 -16.49 -11.87
C GLY A 294 22.31 -17.71 -11.14
N GLY A 295 21.69 -18.18 -10.06
CA GLY A 295 22.04 -19.45 -9.43
C GLY A 295 21.66 -19.58 -7.95
N PRO A 296 22.09 -20.67 -7.29
CA PRO A 296 21.72 -20.96 -5.90
C PRO A 296 22.47 -20.12 -4.86
N ASN A 297 23.53 -19.39 -5.26
CA ASN A 297 24.34 -18.56 -4.37
C ASN A 297 23.80 -17.12 -4.21
N PHE A 298 22.52 -16.87 -4.52
CA PHE A 298 21.92 -15.53 -4.38
C PHE A 298 21.97 -14.97 -2.94
N HIS A 299 22.06 -15.86 -1.94
CA HIS A 299 22.22 -15.51 -0.54
C HIS A 299 23.60 -14.89 -0.22
N GLU A 300 24.58 -15.00 -1.12
CA GLU A 300 25.90 -14.37 -0.99
C GLU A 300 25.94 -12.96 -1.61
N ILE A 301 24.90 -12.53 -2.33
CA ILE A 301 24.78 -11.14 -2.77
C ILE A 301 24.64 -10.26 -1.51
N PRO A 302 25.40 -9.15 -1.36
CA PRO A 302 25.53 -8.45 -0.08
C PRO A 302 24.21 -8.08 0.61
N ILE A 303 23.20 -7.63 -0.14
CA ILE A 303 21.89 -7.25 0.44
C ILE A 303 21.10 -8.47 0.98
N ASN A 304 21.39 -9.68 0.52
CA ASN A 304 20.71 -10.92 0.93
C ASN A 304 21.46 -11.66 2.03
N ALA A 305 22.75 -11.35 2.22
CA ALA A 305 23.59 -12.04 3.17
C ALA A 305 23.08 -11.82 4.61
N PRO A 306 22.99 -12.87 5.43
CA PRO A 306 22.68 -12.70 6.84
C PRO A 306 23.86 -12.05 7.58
N LEU A 307 23.55 -11.29 8.61
CA LEU A 307 24.57 -10.79 9.55
C LEU A 307 25.07 -11.92 10.47
N ALA A 308 24.21 -12.89 10.77
CA ALA A 308 24.56 -14.08 11.54
C ALA A 308 25.52 -15.00 10.76
N PRO A 309 26.53 -15.61 11.40
CA PRO A 309 27.45 -16.52 10.74
C PRO A 309 26.75 -17.75 10.14
N VAL A 310 27.03 -18.06 8.87
CA VAL A 310 26.49 -19.24 8.18
C VAL A 310 27.58 -20.28 7.97
N HIS A 311 27.35 -21.48 8.49
CA HIS A 311 28.21 -22.64 8.26
C HIS A 311 27.35 -23.86 7.94
N ASN A 312 27.54 -24.43 6.76
CA ASN A 312 26.82 -25.62 6.31
C ASN A 312 27.69 -26.46 5.36
N ASN A 313 27.12 -27.54 4.83
CA ASN A 313 27.79 -28.47 3.92
C ASN A 313 27.53 -28.20 2.43
N GLN A 314 26.77 -27.16 2.06
CA GLN A 314 26.55 -26.80 0.66
C GLN A 314 27.83 -26.22 0.04
N ARG A 315 28.09 -26.52 -1.24
CA ARG A 315 29.29 -26.14 -1.99
C ARG A 315 28.94 -25.76 -3.43
N ASP A 316 29.94 -25.21 -4.12
CA ASP A 316 29.92 -24.92 -5.55
C ASP A 316 28.80 -23.94 -5.96
N GLY A 317 28.17 -24.17 -7.11
CA GLY A 317 27.19 -23.26 -7.70
C GLY A 317 27.81 -22.05 -8.41
N ILE A 318 27.02 -21.41 -9.27
CA ILE A 318 27.45 -20.22 -10.03
C ILE A 318 27.82 -19.08 -9.07
N HIS A 319 28.89 -18.35 -9.40
CA HIS A 319 29.36 -17.15 -8.68
C HIS A 319 29.55 -17.37 -7.17
N ARG A 320 30.08 -18.54 -6.78
CA ARG A 320 30.44 -18.81 -5.39
C ARG A 320 31.49 -17.82 -4.89
N GLN A 321 31.16 -17.02 -3.88
CA GLN A 321 32.01 -16.02 -3.26
C GLN A 321 32.76 -16.56 -2.05
N ALA A 322 32.06 -17.25 -1.14
CA ALA A 322 32.70 -17.80 0.04
C ALA A 322 33.57 -19.01 -0.34
N ILE A 323 34.77 -19.10 0.26
CA ILE A 323 35.70 -20.22 0.10
C ILE A 323 35.71 -21.04 1.41
N PRO A 324 34.90 -22.10 1.53
CA PRO A 324 34.93 -22.97 2.71
C PRO A 324 36.28 -23.67 2.83
N ARG A 325 36.87 -23.66 4.03
CA ARG A 325 38.16 -24.32 4.31
C ARG A 325 37.96 -25.76 4.79
N GLY A 326 38.91 -26.62 4.47
CA GLY A 326 38.94 -28.01 4.93
C GLY A 326 38.53 -29.02 3.86
N ARG A 327 38.61 -30.31 4.21
CA ARG A 327 38.41 -31.45 3.28
C ARG A 327 37.02 -32.11 3.38
N VAL A 328 36.07 -31.46 4.02
CA VAL A 328 34.74 -32.03 4.35
C VAL A 328 33.61 -31.12 3.83
N SER A 329 32.57 -31.75 3.28
CA SER A 329 31.34 -31.12 2.78
C SER A 329 30.11 -32.01 2.99
N TYR A 330 30.10 -32.80 4.08
CA TYR A 330 29.03 -33.75 4.39
C TYR A 330 28.91 -33.96 5.91
N GLU A 331 27.75 -34.46 6.33
CA GLU A 331 27.46 -34.85 7.72
C GLU A 331 26.74 -36.21 7.72
N PRO A 332 27.02 -37.11 8.69
CA PRO A 332 28.04 -37.00 9.73
C PRO A 332 29.46 -37.19 9.18
N ASN A 333 30.47 -36.60 9.84
CA ASN A 333 31.88 -36.73 9.45
C ASN A 333 32.82 -36.81 10.67
N SER A 334 33.91 -37.57 10.56
CA SER A 334 34.98 -37.61 11.57
C SER A 334 36.20 -36.76 11.18
N LEU A 335 36.39 -36.49 9.88
CA LEU A 335 37.55 -35.81 9.33
C LEU A 335 37.63 -34.32 9.70
N ALA A 336 36.50 -33.69 10.03
CA ALA A 336 36.44 -32.34 10.58
C ALA A 336 35.87 -32.33 12.02
N GLY A 337 35.93 -33.47 12.73
CA GLY A 337 35.45 -33.60 14.10
C GLY A 337 33.93 -33.42 14.27
N GLY A 338 33.15 -33.63 13.20
CA GLY A 338 31.69 -33.45 13.20
C GLY A 338 31.22 -32.03 12.88
N CYS A 339 32.12 -31.07 12.63
CA CYS A 339 31.75 -29.71 12.26
C CYS A 339 31.28 -29.61 10.77
N PRO A 340 30.35 -28.68 10.46
CA PRO A 340 29.53 -27.91 11.41
C PRO A 340 28.49 -28.82 12.09
N PHE A 341 28.24 -28.61 13.39
CA PHE A 341 27.30 -29.41 14.18
C PHE A 341 25.85 -28.95 13.98
N GLN A 342 24.91 -29.90 14.10
CA GLN A 342 23.51 -29.56 14.32
C GLN A 342 23.31 -28.79 15.63
N ALA A 343 22.45 -27.76 15.59
CA ALA A 343 22.16 -26.93 16.76
C ALA A 343 21.30 -27.64 17.84
N GLY A 344 20.71 -28.80 17.52
CA GLY A 344 19.76 -29.50 18.39
C GLY A 344 18.51 -28.67 18.67
N ALA A 345 17.99 -28.73 19.89
CA ALA A 345 16.78 -27.98 20.30
C ALA A 345 16.93 -26.44 20.23
N ARG A 346 18.17 -25.93 20.13
CA ARG A 346 18.44 -24.50 19.90
C ARG A 346 18.22 -24.08 18.45
N GLY A 347 18.17 -25.03 17.52
CA GLY A 347 17.87 -24.77 16.11
C GLY A 347 16.38 -24.59 15.85
N PHE A 348 16.05 -24.38 14.57
CA PHE A 348 14.65 -24.42 14.11
C PHE A 348 14.08 -25.83 14.33
N VAL A 349 12.88 -25.90 14.90
CA VAL A 349 12.13 -27.12 15.12
C VAL A 349 10.70 -26.80 14.73
N SER A 350 10.16 -27.53 13.76
CA SER A 350 8.75 -27.38 13.38
C SER A 350 7.84 -27.81 14.52
N PHE A 351 6.72 -27.11 14.67
CA PHE A 351 5.62 -27.51 15.51
C PHE A 351 5.16 -28.94 15.12
N PRO A 352 5.04 -29.87 16.08
CA PRO A 352 4.63 -31.24 15.80
C PRO A 352 3.11 -31.32 15.56
N GLU A 353 2.64 -30.78 14.44
CA GLU A 353 1.23 -30.78 14.07
C GLU A 353 0.66 -32.20 13.96
N PRO A 354 -0.54 -32.48 14.50
CA PRO A 354 -1.22 -33.75 14.28
C PRO A 354 -1.42 -34.04 12.80
N ILE A 355 -1.01 -35.23 12.35
CA ILE A 355 -1.16 -35.66 10.95
C ILE A 355 -2.58 -36.20 10.73
N HIS A 356 -3.26 -35.72 9.69
CA HIS A 356 -4.51 -36.29 9.18
C HIS A 356 -4.24 -37.04 7.85
N ASP A 357 -4.77 -38.25 7.71
CA ASP A 357 -4.28 -39.27 6.75
C ASP A 357 -4.91 -39.25 5.34
N ASP A 358 -5.86 -38.36 5.06
CA ASP A 358 -6.53 -38.32 3.75
C ASP A 358 -5.76 -37.43 2.75
N LYS A 359 -4.99 -38.06 1.87
CA LYS A 359 -4.36 -37.37 0.73
C LYS A 359 -5.41 -37.02 -0.33
N LEU A 360 -5.89 -35.78 -0.31
CA LEU A 360 -6.91 -35.29 -1.24
C LEU A 360 -6.52 -33.96 -1.89
N ARG A 361 -7.11 -33.67 -3.06
CA ARG A 361 -7.14 -32.34 -3.67
C ARG A 361 -8.56 -31.81 -3.55
N GLY A 362 -8.79 -31.00 -2.53
CA GLY A 362 -10.08 -30.46 -2.17
C GLY A 362 -9.90 -29.30 -1.20
N LYS A 363 -10.94 -28.50 -1.03
CA LYS A 363 -10.93 -27.35 -0.13
C LYS A 363 -11.80 -27.66 1.09
N PRO A 364 -11.46 -27.17 2.28
CA PRO A 364 -12.34 -27.23 3.44
C PRO A 364 -13.68 -26.55 3.14
N GLU A 365 -14.77 -27.02 3.75
CA GLU A 365 -16.11 -26.48 3.50
C GLU A 365 -16.22 -24.98 3.82
N LYS A 366 -15.58 -24.51 4.90
CA LYS A 366 -15.55 -23.07 5.27
C LYS A 366 -14.93 -22.17 4.19
N PHE A 367 -14.11 -22.71 3.28
CA PHE A 367 -13.56 -21.95 2.16
C PHE A 367 -14.62 -21.63 1.10
N ALA A 368 -15.78 -22.29 1.10
CA ALA A 368 -16.86 -22.06 0.13
C ALA A 368 -17.66 -20.76 0.34
N ASP A 369 -17.44 -20.04 1.45
CA ASP A 369 -17.98 -18.70 1.61
C ASP A 369 -17.12 -17.67 0.87
N HIS A 370 -17.75 -16.90 -0.01
CA HIS A 370 -17.08 -16.00 -0.95
C HIS A 370 -17.56 -14.54 -0.84
N TYR A 371 -18.68 -14.30 -0.13
CA TYR A 371 -19.37 -13.02 -0.18
C TYR A 371 -19.51 -12.36 1.19
N THR A 372 -19.57 -13.11 2.30
CA THR A 372 -19.82 -12.53 3.63
C THR A 372 -18.82 -11.44 4.00
N GLN A 373 -17.52 -11.68 3.80
CA GLN A 373 -16.52 -10.66 4.10
C GLN A 373 -16.38 -9.57 3.02
N ALA A 374 -16.78 -9.84 1.78
CA ALA A 374 -16.91 -8.79 0.77
C ALA A 374 -17.99 -7.78 1.20
N THR A 375 -19.14 -8.29 1.67
CA THR A 375 -20.23 -7.49 2.23
C THR A 375 -19.80 -6.74 3.50
N LEU A 376 -19.08 -7.40 4.41
CA LEU A 376 -18.50 -6.74 5.60
C LEU A 376 -17.64 -5.53 5.18
N PHE A 377 -16.70 -5.71 4.26
CA PHE A 377 -15.83 -4.62 3.82
C PHE A 377 -16.66 -3.49 3.22
N TYR A 378 -17.54 -3.79 2.24
CA TYR A 378 -18.35 -2.76 1.59
C TYR A 378 -19.23 -1.99 2.57
N ASN A 379 -19.89 -2.68 3.51
CA ASN A 379 -20.74 -2.05 4.53
C ASN A 379 -19.96 -1.17 5.52
N SER A 380 -18.66 -1.40 5.65
CA SER A 380 -17.77 -0.64 6.53
C SER A 380 -17.27 0.65 5.90
N GLN A 381 -17.48 0.85 4.60
CA GLN A 381 -17.02 2.03 3.88
C GLN A 381 -17.96 3.23 4.10
N THR A 382 -17.39 4.43 4.16
CA THR A 382 -18.14 5.68 4.11
C THR A 382 -18.84 5.86 2.76
N ALA A 383 -19.79 6.79 2.67
CA ALA A 383 -20.55 7.03 1.44
C ALA A 383 -19.65 7.39 0.23
N TRP A 384 -18.61 8.19 0.44
CA TRP A 384 -17.68 8.57 -0.63
C TRP A 384 -16.75 7.42 -1.02
N GLU A 385 -16.29 6.61 -0.06
CA GLU A 385 -15.53 5.39 -0.36
C GLU A 385 -16.36 4.39 -1.19
N LYS A 386 -17.64 4.20 -0.84
CA LYS A 386 -18.56 3.38 -1.65
C LYS A 386 -18.72 3.92 -3.06
N ALA A 387 -18.88 5.24 -3.22
CA ALA A 387 -18.98 5.87 -4.53
C ALA A 387 -17.70 5.67 -5.37
N HIS A 388 -16.52 5.69 -4.74
CA HIS A 388 -15.25 5.38 -5.41
C HIS A 388 -15.13 3.92 -5.83
N ILE A 389 -15.59 2.97 -5.00
CA ILE A 389 -15.66 1.55 -5.36
C ILE A 389 -16.57 1.34 -6.58
N VAL A 390 -17.79 1.91 -6.56
CA VAL A 390 -18.73 1.89 -7.70
C VAL A 390 -18.07 2.49 -8.95
N GLY A 391 -17.43 3.65 -8.80
CA GLY A 391 -16.73 4.34 -9.88
C GLY A 391 -15.58 3.53 -10.48
N ALA A 392 -14.83 2.81 -9.64
CA ALA A 392 -13.74 1.93 -10.06
C ALA A 392 -14.25 0.71 -10.84
N PHE A 393 -15.25 0.00 -10.32
CA PHE A 393 -15.90 -1.10 -11.06
C PHE A 393 -16.44 -0.61 -12.40
N ARG A 394 -17.16 0.52 -12.43
CA ARG A 394 -17.66 1.10 -13.67
C ARG A 394 -16.54 1.41 -14.66
N PHE A 395 -15.45 2.04 -14.19
CA PHE A 395 -14.31 2.38 -15.06
C PHE A 395 -13.68 1.12 -15.66
N GLU A 396 -13.34 0.14 -14.82
CA GLU A 396 -12.70 -1.12 -15.22
C GLU A 396 -13.59 -1.91 -16.20
N LEU A 397 -14.86 -2.15 -15.84
CA LEU A 397 -15.78 -2.94 -16.64
C LEU A 397 -16.16 -2.26 -17.97
N SER A 398 -16.16 -0.91 -18.02
CA SER A 398 -16.42 -0.17 -19.25
C SER A 398 -15.36 -0.37 -20.33
N LYS A 399 -14.15 -0.81 -19.95
CA LYS A 399 -13.03 -1.06 -20.86
C LYS A 399 -13.02 -2.45 -21.47
N LEU A 400 -13.78 -3.40 -20.90
CA LEU A 400 -13.86 -4.76 -21.44
C LEU A 400 -14.53 -4.74 -22.80
N THR A 401 -14.19 -5.64 -23.69
CA THR A 401 -14.77 -5.72 -25.03
C THR A 401 -15.87 -6.76 -25.14
N VAL A 402 -15.94 -7.72 -24.21
CA VAL A 402 -16.92 -8.80 -24.16
C VAL A 402 -18.04 -8.48 -23.15
N PRO A 403 -19.28 -8.17 -23.58
CA PRO A 403 -20.38 -7.78 -22.69
C PRO A 403 -20.73 -8.82 -21.62
N ALA A 404 -20.69 -10.11 -21.97
CA ALA A 404 -21.03 -11.20 -21.06
C ALA A 404 -20.12 -11.25 -19.81
N ILE A 405 -18.88 -10.77 -19.89
CA ILE A 405 -17.99 -10.66 -18.73
C ILE A 405 -18.50 -9.58 -17.77
N ARG A 406 -18.92 -8.43 -18.31
CA ARG A 406 -19.48 -7.32 -17.52
C ARG A 406 -20.75 -7.77 -16.81
N GLU A 407 -21.67 -8.40 -17.54
CA GLU A 407 -22.92 -8.94 -17.00
C GLU A 407 -22.66 -9.95 -15.88
N ARG A 408 -21.73 -10.89 -16.08
CA ARG A 408 -21.37 -11.89 -15.07
C ARG A 408 -20.79 -11.23 -13.80
N MET A 409 -19.92 -10.22 -13.96
CA MET A 409 -19.37 -9.52 -12.81
C MET A 409 -20.46 -8.75 -12.05
N VAL A 410 -21.35 -8.03 -12.74
CA VAL A 410 -22.48 -7.34 -12.09
C VAL A 410 -23.40 -8.33 -11.36
N ALA A 411 -23.69 -9.50 -11.97
CA ALA A 411 -24.43 -10.58 -11.33
C ALA A 411 -23.74 -11.10 -10.05
N SER A 412 -22.41 -11.15 -10.04
CA SER A 412 -21.64 -11.51 -8.84
C SER A 412 -21.76 -10.44 -7.74
N LEU A 413 -21.70 -9.15 -8.10
CA LEU A 413 -21.80 -8.04 -7.15
C LEU A 413 -23.13 -8.00 -6.40
N ARG A 414 -24.22 -8.50 -6.98
CA ARG A 414 -25.52 -8.65 -6.28
C ARG A 414 -25.45 -9.55 -5.05
N ASN A 415 -24.47 -10.46 -4.99
CA ASN A 415 -24.24 -11.26 -3.79
C ASN A 415 -23.50 -10.51 -2.69
N VAL A 416 -22.87 -9.37 -3.01
CA VAL A 416 -22.22 -8.47 -2.04
C VAL A 416 -23.23 -7.46 -1.51
N ASP A 417 -23.85 -6.69 -2.42
CA ASP A 417 -24.80 -5.63 -2.12
C ASP A 417 -25.63 -5.26 -3.37
N GLU A 418 -26.94 -5.07 -3.20
CA GLU A 418 -27.86 -4.81 -4.33
C GLU A 418 -27.68 -3.40 -4.90
N ASP A 419 -27.47 -2.38 -4.05
CA ASP A 419 -27.29 -1.00 -4.49
C ASP A 419 -25.95 -0.79 -5.20
N LEU A 420 -24.89 -1.48 -4.77
CA LEU A 420 -23.60 -1.55 -5.47
C LEU A 420 -23.80 -2.06 -6.90
N ALA A 421 -24.44 -3.22 -7.06
CA ALA A 421 -24.65 -3.84 -8.36
C ALA A 421 -25.54 -2.97 -9.26
N ALA A 422 -26.62 -2.39 -8.72
CA ALA A 422 -27.53 -1.51 -9.45
C ALA A 422 -26.82 -0.26 -9.99
N GLN A 423 -26.01 0.41 -9.15
CA GLN A 423 -25.27 1.61 -9.59
C GLN A 423 -24.21 1.30 -10.64
N VAL A 424 -23.53 0.14 -10.53
CA VAL A 424 -22.57 -0.30 -11.56
C VAL A 424 -23.31 -0.65 -12.86
N ALA A 425 -24.44 -1.35 -12.80
CA ALA A 425 -25.26 -1.68 -13.97
C ALA A 425 -25.76 -0.42 -14.68
N GLU A 426 -26.33 0.53 -13.93
CA GLU A 426 -26.79 1.83 -14.46
C GLU A 426 -25.64 2.58 -15.14
N GLY A 427 -24.48 2.66 -14.48
CA GLY A 427 -23.29 3.32 -15.01
C GLY A 427 -22.71 2.67 -16.27
N LEU A 428 -23.03 1.41 -16.54
CA LEU A 428 -22.65 0.68 -17.74
C LEU A 428 -23.78 0.58 -18.78
N ALA A 429 -24.95 1.17 -18.50
CA ALA A 429 -26.17 1.03 -19.28
C ALA A 429 -26.57 -0.44 -19.51
N LEU A 430 -26.49 -1.27 -18.46
CA LEU A 430 -26.93 -2.66 -18.45
C LEU A 430 -28.23 -2.80 -17.65
N ASP A 431 -29.10 -3.71 -18.06
CA ASP A 431 -30.13 -4.22 -17.16
C ASP A 431 -29.45 -4.95 -16.00
N LEU A 432 -30.02 -4.87 -14.79
CA LEU A 432 -29.49 -5.57 -13.62
C LEU A 432 -29.72 -7.09 -13.79
N PRO A 433 -28.66 -7.90 -14.03
CA PRO A 433 -28.80 -9.34 -14.24
C PRO A 433 -29.17 -10.07 -12.94
N ASP A 434 -29.70 -11.29 -13.03
CA ASP A 434 -29.94 -12.16 -11.87
C ASP A 434 -28.64 -12.43 -11.09
N PRO A 435 -28.70 -12.58 -9.75
CA PRO A 435 -27.50 -12.83 -8.96
C PRO A 435 -26.88 -14.18 -9.34
N LEU A 436 -25.54 -14.26 -9.34
CA LEU A 436 -24.87 -15.54 -9.54
C LEU A 436 -25.25 -16.55 -8.44
N PRO A 437 -25.33 -17.84 -8.75
CA PRO A 437 -25.54 -18.86 -7.74
C PRO A 437 -24.38 -18.83 -6.72
N ARG A 438 -24.72 -18.95 -5.44
CA ARG A 438 -23.74 -19.07 -4.35
C ARG A 438 -23.33 -20.53 -4.19
N VAL A 439 -22.07 -20.76 -3.83
CA VAL A 439 -21.61 -22.12 -3.50
C VAL A 439 -22.28 -22.61 -2.20
N LEU A 440 -22.37 -21.72 -1.20
CA LEU A 440 -23.16 -21.93 0.01
C LEU A 440 -24.49 -21.16 -0.12
N GLU A 441 -25.60 -21.89 -0.16
CA GLU A 441 -26.94 -21.27 -0.16
C GLU A 441 -27.22 -20.52 1.15
N THR A 442 -26.75 -21.06 2.27
CA THR A 442 -26.88 -20.46 3.61
C THR A 442 -25.49 -20.42 4.27
N PRO A 443 -24.70 -19.33 4.09
CA PRO A 443 -23.43 -19.18 4.77
C PRO A 443 -23.62 -19.07 6.30
N ALA A 444 -22.56 -19.32 7.06
CA ALA A 444 -22.57 -19.10 8.50
C ALA A 444 -22.88 -17.63 8.82
N SER A 445 -23.62 -17.38 9.91
CA SER A 445 -23.88 -16.01 10.35
C SER A 445 -22.57 -15.35 10.77
N PRO A 446 -22.20 -14.19 10.18
CA PRO A 446 -20.99 -13.49 10.57
C PRO A 446 -21.13 -12.89 11.97
N GLU A 447 -20.02 -12.89 12.72
CA GLU A 447 -19.92 -12.26 14.03
C GLU A 447 -19.88 -10.73 13.91
N VAL A 448 -19.33 -10.23 12.79
CA VAL A 448 -19.15 -8.81 12.49
C VAL A 448 -19.70 -8.51 11.10
N THR A 449 -20.63 -7.56 11.02
CA THR A 449 -21.28 -7.13 9.76
C THR A 449 -20.81 -5.75 9.28
N THR A 450 -20.19 -4.97 10.17
CA THR A 450 -19.54 -3.68 9.89
C THR A 450 -18.33 -3.51 10.82
N SER A 451 -17.21 -3.01 10.30
CA SER A 451 -15.98 -2.77 11.05
C SER A 451 -15.36 -1.43 10.66
N PRO A 452 -15.39 -0.40 11.53
CA PRO A 452 -14.81 0.91 11.23
C PRO A 452 -13.35 0.85 10.76
N GLU A 453 -12.56 -0.11 11.28
CA GLU A 453 -11.14 -0.30 10.97
C GLU A 453 -10.86 -0.60 9.49
N LEU A 454 -11.87 -1.03 8.73
CA LEU A 454 -11.74 -1.32 7.30
C LEU A 454 -11.78 -0.06 6.42
N SER A 455 -12.34 1.05 6.91
CA SER A 455 -12.35 2.34 6.20
C SER A 455 -10.98 3.03 6.27
N LEU A 456 -10.63 3.80 5.23
CA LEU A 456 -9.46 4.69 5.25
C LEU A 456 -9.53 5.75 6.36
N THR A 457 -10.72 6.03 6.91
CA THR A 457 -10.88 7.02 7.98
C THR A 457 -10.45 6.50 9.36
N ALA A 458 -10.24 5.20 9.52
CA ALA A 458 -9.91 4.60 10.80
C ALA A 458 -8.52 5.01 11.33
N LEU A 459 -7.56 5.17 10.41
CA LEU A 459 -6.18 5.49 10.72
C LEU A 459 -5.81 6.82 10.07
N PRO A 460 -6.30 7.96 10.59
CA PRO A 460 -5.98 9.27 10.01
C PRO A 460 -4.50 9.63 10.17
N GLY A 461 -3.78 8.96 11.07
CA GLY A 461 -2.39 9.24 11.42
C GLY A 461 -2.24 10.42 12.37
N GLU A 462 -1.01 10.79 12.68
CA GLU A 462 -0.69 12.06 13.35
C GLU A 462 -0.91 13.20 12.35
N THR A 463 -2.19 13.56 12.12
CA THR A 463 -2.62 14.46 11.06
C THR A 463 -2.06 15.87 11.26
N GLY A 464 -1.16 16.24 10.35
CA GLY A 464 -0.65 17.58 10.17
C GLY A 464 -0.38 17.83 8.68
N VAL A 465 0.42 18.85 8.40
CA VAL A 465 0.82 19.19 7.02
C VAL A 465 2.22 18.71 6.66
N ARG A 466 2.91 18.06 7.60
CA ARG A 466 4.29 17.61 7.44
C ARG A 466 4.42 16.70 6.21
N THR A 467 5.44 16.93 5.39
CA THR A 467 5.69 16.28 4.09
C THR A 467 4.68 16.54 2.97
N ARG A 468 3.60 17.30 3.21
CA ARG A 468 2.61 17.62 2.16
C ARG A 468 3.14 18.68 1.21
N HIS A 469 2.98 18.46 -0.09
CA HIS A 469 3.45 19.37 -1.13
C HIS A 469 2.39 20.42 -1.44
N VAL A 470 2.75 21.70 -1.43
CA VAL A 470 1.79 22.81 -1.65
C VAL A 470 2.25 23.68 -2.81
N ALA A 471 1.41 23.81 -3.85
CA ALA A 471 1.66 24.73 -4.95
C ALA A 471 1.23 26.15 -4.55
N ILE A 472 2.12 27.12 -4.65
CA ILE A 472 1.85 28.54 -4.48
C ILE A 472 2.02 29.22 -5.83
N LEU A 473 0.92 29.60 -6.49
CA LEU A 473 1.02 30.20 -7.82
C LEU A 473 1.55 31.62 -7.74
N VAL A 474 2.52 31.95 -8.61
CA VAL A 474 3.12 33.28 -8.69
C VAL A 474 3.26 33.75 -10.14
N ALA A 475 3.07 35.05 -10.36
CA ALA A 475 3.32 35.71 -11.64
C ALA A 475 3.68 37.19 -11.41
N ASN A 476 4.20 37.88 -12.43
CA ASN A 476 4.62 39.28 -12.27
C ASN A 476 3.44 40.15 -11.82
N GLY A 477 3.61 40.84 -10.69
CA GLY A 477 2.60 41.70 -10.09
C GLY A 477 1.66 41.01 -9.08
N VAL A 478 2.07 39.87 -8.51
CA VAL A 478 1.43 39.31 -7.30
C VAL A 478 1.85 40.05 -6.02
N ASP A 479 1.02 39.96 -4.99
CA ASP A 479 1.40 40.34 -3.62
C ASP A 479 2.42 39.35 -3.06
N GLY A 480 3.67 39.79 -2.88
CA GLY A 480 4.75 38.91 -2.45
C GLY A 480 4.83 38.68 -0.94
N ALA A 481 4.28 39.59 -0.13
CA ALA A 481 4.44 39.55 1.32
C ALA A 481 3.61 38.42 1.94
N SER A 482 2.32 38.35 1.59
CA SER A 482 1.41 37.29 2.06
C SER A 482 1.91 35.88 1.67
N LEU A 483 2.38 35.72 0.43
CA LEU A 483 2.87 34.43 -0.07
C LEU A 483 4.16 33.97 0.60
N LYS A 484 5.11 34.87 0.85
CA LYS A 484 6.34 34.56 1.59
C LYS A 484 6.03 34.18 3.04
N ALA A 485 5.08 34.86 3.67
CA ALA A 485 4.63 34.52 5.02
C ALA A 485 3.99 33.12 5.07
N LEU A 486 3.10 32.80 4.12
CA LEU A 486 2.50 31.46 4.00
C LEU A 486 3.54 30.37 3.74
N HIS A 487 4.48 30.62 2.82
CA HIS A 487 5.58 29.71 2.55
C HIS A 487 6.41 29.44 3.81
N ALA A 488 6.79 30.49 4.55
CA ALA A 488 7.55 30.34 5.80
C ALA A 488 6.78 29.56 6.87
N ALA A 489 5.48 29.83 7.02
CA ALA A 489 4.62 29.14 7.99
C ALA A 489 4.49 27.64 7.64
N LEU A 490 4.24 27.32 6.36
CA LEU A 490 4.16 25.94 5.88
C LEU A 490 5.48 25.19 6.04
N THR A 491 6.60 25.83 5.71
CA THR A 491 7.94 25.24 5.91
C THR A 491 8.21 24.95 7.38
N THR A 492 7.84 25.87 8.28
CA THR A 492 7.98 25.70 9.73
C THR A 492 7.13 24.54 10.25
N ALA A 493 5.95 24.33 9.68
CA ALA A 493 5.08 23.19 9.98
C ALA A 493 5.54 21.87 9.31
N GLY A 494 6.63 21.88 8.55
CA GLY A 494 7.22 20.73 7.87
C GLY A 494 6.55 20.35 6.54
N ALA A 495 5.67 21.19 5.99
CA ALA A 495 5.17 21.03 4.63
C ALA A 495 6.24 21.43 3.60
N VAL A 496 6.04 21.07 2.33
CA VAL A 496 6.93 21.39 1.21
C VAL A 496 6.22 22.37 0.25
N PRO A 497 6.13 23.67 0.61
CA PRO A 497 5.61 24.67 -0.29
C PRO A 497 6.58 24.91 -1.46
N ARG A 498 6.02 25.16 -2.65
CA ARG A 498 6.78 25.52 -3.87
C ARG A 498 6.12 26.70 -4.56
N PHE A 499 6.92 27.71 -4.91
CA PHE A 499 6.47 28.78 -5.79
C PHE A 499 6.43 28.25 -7.23
N VAL A 500 5.24 28.19 -7.81
CA VAL A 500 4.99 27.68 -9.16
C VAL A 500 4.60 28.84 -10.07
N ALA A 501 5.40 29.07 -11.11
CA ALA A 501 5.20 30.18 -12.04
C ALA A 501 4.94 29.67 -13.47
N PRO A 502 4.45 30.50 -14.41
CA PRO A 502 4.41 30.14 -15.83
C PRO A 502 5.77 29.67 -16.39
N ARG A 503 6.87 30.20 -15.86
CA ARG A 503 8.25 29.85 -16.22
C ARG A 503 9.19 30.01 -15.04
N LEU A 504 10.31 29.29 -15.06
CA LEU A 504 11.37 29.44 -14.06
C LEU A 504 11.99 30.85 -14.07
N GLY A 505 12.64 31.17 -12.95
CA GLY A 505 13.32 32.44 -12.71
C GLY A 505 12.54 33.37 -11.79
N THR A 506 12.95 34.63 -11.79
CA THR A 506 12.44 35.62 -10.85
C THR A 506 11.12 36.26 -11.29
N VAL A 507 10.19 36.37 -10.35
CA VAL A 507 8.90 37.05 -10.46
C VAL A 507 8.92 38.34 -9.65
N SER A 508 8.55 39.46 -10.28
CA SER A 508 8.45 40.78 -9.61
C SER A 508 7.13 40.91 -8.86
N THR A 509 7.16 41.45 -7.64
CA THR A 509 6.00 41.62 -6.75
C THR A 509 5.50 43.07 -6.73
N THR A 510 4.25 43.30 -6.34
CA THR A 510 3.63 44.64 -6.30
C THR A 510 4.36 45.65 -5.40
N SER A 511 5.04 45.18 -4.35
CA SER A 511 5.81 46.00 -3.41
C SER A 511 7.27 46.22 -3.81
N GLY A 512 7.66 45.85 -5.04
CA GLY A 512 9.02 46.03 -5.57
C GLY A 512 10.02 44.93 -5.16
N GLY A 513 9.57 43.89 -4.45
CA GLY A 513 10.36 42.70 -4.16
C GLY A 513 10.33 41.65 -5.28
N ALA A 514 11.06 40.55 -5.07
CA ALA A 514 11.15 39.42 -5.99
C ALA A 514 10.88 38.07 -5.30
N ILE A 515 10.35 37.10 -6.05
CA ILE A 515 10.21 35.68 -5.68
C ILE A 515 10.90 34.85 -6.76
N GLU A 516 11.76 33.91 -6.36
CA GLU A 516 12.33 32.94 -7.30
C GLU A 516 11.37 31.76 -7.42
N ALA A 517 11.01 31.38 -8.65
CA ALA A 517 10.14 30.23 -8.88
C ALA A 517 10.91 28.91 -8.70
N ASP A 518 10.41 28.02 -7.86
CA ASP A 518 10.95 26.67 -7.67
C ASP A 518 10.61 25.75 -8.85
N ALA A 519 9.47 26.00 -9.49
CA ALA A 519 8.91 25.16 -10.54
C ALA A 519 8.16 25.99 -11.60
N SER A 520 8.04 25.43 -12.81
CA SER A 520 7.11 25.95 -13.80
C SER A 520 5.79 25.18 -13.77
N MET A 521 4.71 25.82 -14.20
CA MET A 521 3.42 25.15 -14.37
C MET A 521 3.47 24.02 -15.40
N GLU A 522 4.40 24.12 -16.36
CA GLU A 522 4.64 23.10 -17.40
C GLU A 522 5.34 21.86 -16.83
N ASN A 523 6.39 22.04 -16.01
CA ASN A 523 7.18 20.92 -15.50
C ASN A 523 6.61 20.31 -14.22
N SER A 524 5.72 21.02 -13.52
CA SER A 524 5.14 20.58 -12.27
C SER A 524 3.62 20.72 -12.33
N PRO A 525 2.90 19.80 -12.99
CA PRO A 525 1.44 19.86 -13.11
C PRO A 525 0.74 19.69 -11.74
N PRO A 526 -0.54 20.09 -11.63
CA PRO A 526 -1.24 20.15 -10.34
C PRO A 526 -1.36 18.84 -9.58
N VAL A 527 -1.31 17.70 -10.27
CA VAL A 527 -1.42 16.37 -9.66
C VAL A 527 -0.23 16.04 -8.74
N LEU A 528 0.89 16.75 -8.86
CA LEU A 528 2.06 16.57 -7.99
C LEU A 528 1.93 17.22 -6.60
N PHE A 529 0.88 18.00 -6.36
CA PHE A 529 0.71 18.78 -5.14
C PHE A 529 -0.53 18.36 -4.36
N ASP A 530 -0.44 18.36 -3.04
CA ASP A 530 -1.54 18.06 -2.12
C ASP A 530 -2.54 19.22 -1.95
N ALA A 531 -2.10 20.46 -2.22
CA ALA A 531 -2.94 21.65 -2.12
C ALA A 531 -2.46 22.83 -2.99
N LEU A 532 -3.32 23.84 -3.09
CA LEU A 532 -3.12 25.04 -3.91
C LEU A 532 -3.33 26.33 -3.12
N ILE A 533 -2.42 27.28 -3.30
CA ILE A 533 -2.54 28.66 -2.83
C ILE A 533 -2.53 29.59 -4.07
N LEU A 534 -3.58 30.39 -4.21
CA LEU A 534 -3.75 31.40 -5.24
C LEU A 534 -3.47 32.81 -4.67
N PRO A 535 -2.65 33.62 -5.35
CA PRO A 535 -2.11 34.86 -4.81
C PRO A 535 -3.07 36.04 -4.92
N ASP A 536 -2.88 37.08 -4.12
CA ASP A 536 -3.52 38.38 -4.40
C ASP A 536 -2.68 39.21 -5.40
N GLY A 537 -3.24 40.31 -5.90
CA GLY A 537 -2.56 41.26 -6.79
C GLY A 537 -3.06 41.23 -8.24
N ASP A 538 -3.76 42.29 -8.65
CA ASP A 538 -4.48 42.37 -9.94
C ASP A 538 -3.62 42.11 -11.18
N ALA A 539 -2.37 42.60 -11.19
CA ALA A 539 -1.48 42.43 -12.33
C ALA A 539 -1.02 40.97 -12.47
N GLY A 540 -0.65 40.33 -11.35
CA GLY A 540 -0.31 38.91 -11.29
C GLY A 540 -1.49 38.04 -11.69
N LEU A 541 -2.70 38.37 -11.22
CA LEU A 541 -3.92 37.65 -11.57
C LEU A 541 -4.26 37.73 -13.05
N ARG A 542 -4.10 38.91 -13.68
CA ARG A 542 -4.27 39.03 -15.14
C ARG A 542 -3.27 38.16 -15.89
N ALA A 543 -2.01 38.11 -15.44
CA ALA A 543 -1.00 37.24 -16.05
C ALA A 543 -1.35 35.76 -15.89
N LEU A 544 -1.72 35.33 -14.68
CA LEU A 544 -2.16 33.96 -14.40
C LEU A 544 -3.41 33.58 -15.21
N ALA A 545 -4.38 34.49 -15.34
CA ALA A 545 -5.60 34.24 -16.08
C ALA A 545 -5.37 34.06 -17.59
N LEU A 546 -4.26 34.54 -18.15
CA LEU A 546 -3.90 34.37 -19.56
C LEU A 546 -3.17 33.04 -19.82
N ASP A 547 -2.66 32.38 -18.78
CA ASP A 547 -2.02 31.07 -18.88
C ASP A 547 -3.06 29.95 -18.71
N GLY A 548 -3.11 29.03 -19.67
CA GLY A 548 -4.04 27.90 -19.65
C GLY A 548 -3.81 26.98 -18.45
N HIS A 549 -2.56 26.78 -18.04
CA HIS A 549 -2.21 25.88 -16.94
C HIS A 549 -2.79 26.35 -15.60
N THR A 550 -3.01 27.66 -15.42
CA THR A 550 -3.68 28.18 -14.21
C THR A 550 -5.06 27.55 -14.03
N MET A 551 -5.82 27.37 -15.11
CA MET A 551 -7.14 26.74 -15.02
C MET A 551 -7.02 25.24 -14.76
N ASP A 552 -5.98 24.58 -15.28
CA ASP A 552 -5.70 23.19 -14.92
C ASP A 552 -5.42 23.07 -13.43
N PHE A 553 -4.61 23.97 -12.85
CA PHE A 553 -4.36 24.01 -11.42
C PHE A 553 -5.63 24.15 -10.61
N VAL A 554 -6.46 25.16 -10.92
CA VAL A 554 -7.68 25.43 -10.18
C VAL A 554 -8.69 24.28 -10.31
N THR A 555 -8.95 23.82 -11.53
CA THR A 555 -10.00 22.82 -11.79
C THR A 555 -9.61 21.42 -11.32
N ASN A 556 -8.36 20.99 -11.50
CA ASN A 556 -7.92 19.66 -11.03
C ASN A 556 -7.88 19.62 -9.50
N GLN A 557 -7.32 20.64 -8.84
CA GLN A 557 -7.27 20.69 -7.38
C GLN A 557 -8.68 20.67 -6.77
N TYR A 558 -9.63 21.39 -7.37
CA TYR A 558 -11.02 21.38 -6.92
C TYR A 558 -11.69 20.02 -7.15
N ARG A 559 -11.59 19.49 -8.38
CA ARG A 559 -12.16 18.18 -8.77
C ARG A 559 -11.58 17.02 -7.94
N HIS A 560 -10.31 17.08 -7.58
CA HIS A 560 -9.65 16.06 -6.78
C HIS A 560 -9.88 16.24 -5.27
N GLY A 561 -10.76 17.16 -4.86
CA GLY A 561 -11.08 17.36 -3.44
C GLY A 561 -9.92 17.94 -2.62
N LYS A 562 -8.93 18.60 -3.22
CA LYS A 562 -7.75 19.13 -2.53
C LYS A 562 -8.00 20.50 -1.92
N THR A 563 -7.25 20.85 -0.89
CA THR A 563 -7.42 22.16 -0.22
C THR A 563 -6.96 23.30 -1.14
N ILE A 564 -7.78 24.34 -1.27
CA ILE A 564 -7.49 25.54 -2.05
C ILE A 564 -7.65 26.77 -1.16
N LEU A 565 -6.61 27.61 -1.09
CA LEU A 565 -6.67 28.95 -0.52
C LEU A 565 -6.60 29.99 -1.63
N ALA A 566 -7.62 30.84 -1.73
CA ALA A 566 -7.66 31.98 -2.64
C ALA A 566 -7.63 33.29 -1.84
N LEU A 567 -6.57 34.08 -2.02
CA LEU A 567 -6.39 35.36 -1.33
C LEU A 567 -6.94 36.53 -2.15
N GLY A 568 -7.76 37.38 -1.52
CA GLY A 568 -8.19 38.67 -2.08
C GLY A 568 -8.81 38.54 -3.47
N ALA A 569 -8.18 39.14 -4.47
CA ALA A 569 -8.68 39.18 -5.84
C ALA A 569 -8.61 37.82 -6.58
N SER A 570 -7.93 36.81 -6.04
CA SER A 570 -7.89 35.45 -6.62
C SER A 570 -9.25 34.76 -6.74
N ARG A 571 -10.28 35.27 -6.06
CA ARG A 571 -11.66 34.85 -6.26
C ARG A 571 -12.07 34.82 -7.75
N ALA A 572 -11.58 35.78 -8.54
CA ALA A 572 -11.88 35.85 -9.98
C ALA A 572 -11.38 34.63 -10.77
N LEU A 573 -10.28 33.98 -10.33
CA LEU A 573 -9.78 32.76 -10.96
C LEU A 573 -10.70 31.56 -10.67
N LEU A 574 -11.27 31.49 -9.46
CA LEU A 574 -12.26 30.47 -9.10
C LEU A 574 -13.54 30.64 -9.92
N GLU A 575 -14.04 31.87 -10.02
CA GLU A 575 -15.23 32.19 -10.83
C GLU A 575 -15.01 31.88 -12.31
N LYS A 576 -13.83 32.19 -12.85
CA LYS A 576 -13.45 31.82 -14.23
C LYS A 576 -13.43 30.31 -14.44
N ALA A 577 -13.05 29.53 -13.43
CA ALA A 577 -13.08 28.07 -13.46
C ALA A 577 -14.49 27.48 -13.26
N GLY A 578 -15.52 28.30 -13.08
CA GLY A 578 -16.89 27.85 -12.81
C GLY A 578 -17.09 27.35 -11.37
N ILE A 579 -16.15 27.61 -10.47
CA ILE A 579 -16.22 27.18 -9.07
C ILE A 579 -17.00 28.24 -8.26
N PRO A 580 -18.08 27.87 -7.55
CA PRO A 580 -18.88 28.84 -6.80
C PRO A 580 -18.06 29.53 -5.71
N ALA A 581 -17.77 30.81 -5.89
CA ALA A 581 -17.08 31.64 -4.91
C ALA A 581 -18.01 32.08 -3.75
N ARG A 582 -18.65 31.13 -3.05
CA ARG A 582 -19.43 31.46 -1.86
C ARG A 582 -18.48 31.61 -0.67
N ALA A 583 -18.23 32.84 -0.24
CA ALA A 583 -17.52 33.08 1.01
C ALA A 583 -18.30 32.50 2.19
N GLY A 584 -17.69 31.61 2.96
CA GLY A 584 -18.22 31.16 4.25
C GLY A 584 -19.56 30.40 4.19
N GLY A 585 -19.91 29.77 3.07
CA GLY A 585 -21.10 28.91 3.00
C GLY A 585 -20.87 27.59 3.71
N LYS A 586 -21.73 27.24 4.67
CA LYS A 586 -21.75 25.91 5.31
C LYS A 586 -21.70 24.80 4.24
N GLY A 587 -20.63 24.01 4.21
CA GLY A 587 -20.53 22.83 3.34
C GLY A 587 -19.10 22.41 3.00
N ASP A 588 -18.26 23.32 2.49
CA ASP A 588 -16.91 22.99 1.99
C ASP A 588 -15.80 23.63 2.84
N ALA A 589 -15.20 22.84 3.73
CA ALA A 589 -14.12 23.29 4.60
C ALA A 589 -12.77 23.46 3.88
N GLY A 590 -12.64 22.97 2.65
CA GLY A 590 -11.38 22.96 1.91
C GLY A 590 -11.20 24.11 0.93
N LEU A 591 -12.22 24.94 0.70
CA LEU A 591 -12.17 26.07 -0.23
C LEU A 591 -12.18 27.35 0.59
N LEU A 592 -10.99 27.88 0.84
CA LEU A 592 -10.79 29.04 1.69
C LEU A 592 -10.66 30.28 0.81
N ILE A 593 -11.62 31.20 0.90
CA ILE A 593 -11.58 32.48 0.21
C ILE A 593 -11.41 33.57 1.26
N LEU A 594 -10.18 34.01 1.48
CA LEU A 594 -9.79 34.87 2.59
C LEU A 594 -9.26 36.22 2.08
N SER A 595 -9.29 37.24 2.95
CA SER A 595 -8.59 38.50 2.68
C SER A 595 -7.07 38.27 2.67
N ARG A 596 -6.33 39.06 1.90
CA ARG A 596 -4.85 39.04 1.94
C ARG A 596 -4.27 39.36 3.32
N ASP A 597 -5.03 40.10 4.13
CA ASP A 597 -4.65 40.58 5.46
C ASP A 597 -5.20 39.67 6.57
N ASP A 598 -5.73 38.48 6.24
CA ASP A 598 -6.21 37.53 7.25
C ASP A 598 -5.03 36.85 7.96
N GLU A 599 -4.77 37.27 9.21
CA GLU A 599 -3.68 36.76 10.04
C GLU A 599 -3.79 35.25 10.33
N GLN A 600 -4.98 34.65 10.21
CA GLN A 600 -5.23 33.23 10.44
C GLN A 600 -5.24 32.40 9.15
N ALA A 601 -4.91 32.98 7.99
CA ALA A 601 -4.95 32.28 6.71
C ALA A 601 -4.10 31.00 6.71
N GLY A 602 -2.88 31.07 7.26
CA GLY A 602 -1.97 29.92 7.35
C GLY A 602 -2.55 28.80 8.22
N GLU A 603 -3.02 29.12 9.42
CA GLU A 603 -3.59 28.15 10.35
C GLU A 603 -4.82 27.44 9.79
N ARG A 604 -5.77 28.21 9.22
CA ARG A 604 -6.98 27.65 8.62
C ARG A 604 -6.66 26.78 7.40
N PHE A 605 -5.70 27.18 6.58
CA PHE A 605 -5.24 26.39 5.45
C PHE A 605 -4.60 25.08 5.89
N MET A 606 -3.73 25.10 6.90
CA MET A 606 -3.11 23.90 7.43
C MET A 606 -4.12 22.95 8.07
N ALA A 607 -5.12 23.46 8.79
CA ALA A 607 -6.20 22.65 9.35
C ALA A 607 -7.03 21.95 8.24
N ALA A 608 -7.34 22.67 7.16
CA ALA A 608 -8.05 22.08 6.01
C ALA A 608 -7.18 21.07 5.24
N LEU A 609 -5.88 21.32 5.11
CA LEU A 609 -4.92 20.41 4.45
C LEU A 609 -4.70 19.12 5.27
N ALA A 610 -4.70 19.20 6.59
CA ALA A 610 -4.53 18.04 7.47
C ALA A 610 -5.66 17.00 7.33
N LEU A 611 -6.83 17.40 6.81
CA LEU A 611 -7.93 16.49 6.49
C LEU A 611 -7.69 15.65 5.22
N HIS A 612 -6.55 15.87 4.52
CA HIS A 612 -6.16 15.26 3.25
C HIS A 612 -7.06 15.64 2.06
N ARG A 613 -8.37 15.40 2.13
CA ARG A 613 -9.35 15.67 1.06
C ARG A 613 -10.71 16.15 1.58
N HIS A 614 -11.50 16.63 0.64
CA HIS A 614 -12.80 17.29 0.82
C HIS A 614 -13.88 16.60 -0.05
N PRO A 615 -14.32 15.37 0.32
CA PRO A 615 -15.19 14.52 -0.50
C PRO A 615 -16.60 15.10 -0.72
N GLN A 616 -17.03 16.09 0.07
CA GLN A 616 -18.27 16.84 -0.15
C GLN A 616 -18.35 17.52 -1.53
N ARG A 617 -17.24 17.59 -2.28
CA ARG A 617 -17.19 18.15 -3.63
C ARG A 617 -17.47 17.11 -4.73
N GLU A 618 -17.48 15.84 -4.38
CA GLU A 618 -17.68 14.73 -5.31
C GLU A 618 -19.17 14.39 -5.51
N SER A 619 -20.05 14.96 -4.66
CA SER A 619 -21.51 14.79 -4.66
C SER A 619 -22.27 15.78 -5.53
#